data_AF-A0A803VQX2-F1
#
_entry.id   AF-A0A803VQX2-F1
#
_cell.length_a   1.000
_cell.length_b   1.000
_cell.length_c   1.000
_cell.angle_alpha   90.00
_cell.angle_beta   90.00
_cell.angle_gamma   90.00
#
_symmetry.space_group_name_H-M   'P 1'
#
loop_
_entity.id
_entity.type
_entity.pdbx_description
1 polymer ?
#
loop_
_entity_poly.entity_id
_entity_poly.type
_entity_poly.pdbx_seq_one_letter_code
_entity_poly.pdbx_strand_id
1 'polypeptide(L)'
;MDITYLRTSLTFLFLPLVVFGAPADEPNLTEPGPGACKRCCDPLDSSTDTPPAPPSHYHFPYPVPEVRPYINITILKGEKGDRGEPGMPGKWGKEGPRGERGAQGQKGSKGQMGTAGDPCKHQYAAFSVGRKKALHSSEGFQVLLFDTVFVNLYSHFDMFNGKFYCAVGGLYYFSLNVHTWNFKETYAHIMRNEEEAVILYAQPSDRSIMQSQSLMLELQENDEIWVRLYKRERENAIYSDDVDVYITFSGYLVKPSIE
;
A
#
# COMPACT_ATOMS: atom_id res chain seq x y z
N MET A 1 -20.85 82.83 -29.13
CA MET A 1 -20.63 81.80 -30.16
C MET A 1 -19.60 80.83 -29.63
N ASP A 2 -19.88 79.62 -29.16
CA ASP A 2 -21.11 78.95 -28.75
C ASP A 2 -20.69 77.92 -27.71
N ILE A 3 -21.57 77.69 -26.74
CA ILE A 3 -21.45 76.71 -25.67
C ILE A 3 -21.97 75.38 -26.22
N THR A 4 -21.18 74.30 -26.15
CA THR A 4 -21.71 72.94 -26.32
C THR A 4 -21.19 72.03 -25.21
N TYR A 5 -22.03 71.90 -24.18
CA TYR A 5 -22.04 70.80 -23.22
C TYR A 5 -22.37 69.49 -23.95
N LEU A 6 -21.49 68.49 -23.86
CA LEU A 6 -21.85 67.11 -24.21
C LEU A 6 -22.07 66.32 -22.92
N ARG A 7 -23.35 66.25 -22.53
CA ARG A 7 -23.87 65.49 -21.39
C ARG A 7 -24.39 64.17 -21.95
N THR A 8 -23.57 63.12 -21.97
CA THR A 8 -24.02 61.78 -22.41
C THR A 8 -24.54 60.97 -21.24
N SER A 9 -25.76 60.49 -21.45
CA SER A 9 -26.67 59.88 -20.49
C SER A 9 -26.24 58.47 -20.10
N LEU A 10 -26.11 58.21 -18.80
CA LEU A 10 -25.99 56.85 -18.25
C LEU A 10 -27.38 56.18 -18.29
N THR A 11 -27.64 55.35 -19.30
CA THR A 11 -28.80 54.46 -19.31
C THR A 11 -28.45 53.15 -18.61
N PHE A 12 -28.87 53.03 -17.35
CA PHE A 12 -28.90 51.76 -16.62
C PHE A 12 -30.04 50.90 -17.19
N LEU A 13 -29.71 49.93 -18.04
CA LEU A 13 -30.61 48.84 -18.41
C LEU A 13 -30.62 47.79 -17.29
N PHE A 14 -31.66 47.82 -16.46
CA PHE A 14 -32.01 46.75 -15.54
C PHE A 14 -32.55 45.55 -16.34
N LEU A 15 -31.73 44.52 -16.53
CA LEU A 15 -32.15 43.21 -17.00
C LEU A 15 -32.63 42.38 -15.79
N PRO A 16 -33.85 41.81 -15.80
CA PRO A 16 -34.29 40.91 -14.75
C PRO A 16 -33.56 39.57 -14.88
N LEU A 17 -32.86 39.17 -13.82
CA LEU A 17 -32.33 37.82 -13.62
C LEU A 17 -33.49 36.83 -13.56
N VAL A 18 -33.73 36.13 -14.67
CA VAL A 18 -34.58 34.94 -14.68
C VAL A 18 -33.71 33.76 -14.24
N VAL A 19 -33.83 33.42 -12.96
CA VAL A 19 -33.23 32.21 -12.38
C VAL A 19 -34.08 31.02 -12.83
N PHE A 20 -33.62 30.32 -13.87
CA PHE A 20 -34.12 28.97 -14.16
C PHE A 20 -33.41 27.99 -13.21
N GLY A 21 -34.12 27.57 -12.18
CA GLY A 21 -33.69 26.46 -11.32
C GLY A 21 -33.71 25.16 -12.11
N ALA A 22 -32.53 24.60 -12.35
CA ALA A 22 -32.40 23.21 -12.79
C ALA A 22 -32.53 22.30 -11.56
N PRO A 23 -33.31 21.21 -11.62
CA PRO A 23 -33.37 20.24 -10.52
C PRO A 23 -32.02 19.52 -10.42
N ALA A 24 -31.45 19.53 -9.22
CA ALA A 24 -30.35 18.66 -8.85
C ALA A 24 -30.91 17.24 -8.66
N ASP A 25 -30.48 16.30 -9.52
CA ASP A 25 -30.61 14.87 -9.24
C ASP A 25 -29.48 14.47 -8.28
N GLU A 26 -29.82 14.26 -7.01
CA GLU A 26 -28.98 13.60 -6.03
C GLU A 26 -28.96 12.08 -6.30
N PRO A 27 -27.80 11.46 -6.62
CA PRO A 27 -27.69 10.02 -6.50
C PRO A 27 -27.54 9.67 -5.01
N ASN A 28 -28.63 9.17 -4.42
CA ASN A 28 -28.62 8.43 -3.16
C ASN A 28 -27.63 7.25 -3.23
N LEU A 29 -26.41 7.44 -2.76
CA LEU A 29 -25.47 6.37 -2.47
C LEU A 29 -25.63 5.99 -0.99
N THR A 30 -26.49 5.00 -0.78
CA THR A 30 -26.64 4.24 0.46
C THR A 30 -25.27 3.83 1.03
N GLU A 31 -25.01 4.20 2.29
CA GLU A 31 -23.84 3.77 3.04
C GLU A 31 -23.79 2.23 3.15
N PRO A 32 -22.68 1.56 2.80
CA PRO A 32 -22.44 0.21 3.28
C PRO A 32 -22.06 0.29 4.76
N GLY A 33 -22.86 -0.38 5.61
CA GLY A 33 -22.61 -0.50 7.05
C GLY A 33 -21.23 -1.08 7.40
N PRO A 34 -20.85 -1.13 8.69
CA PRO A 34 -19.49 -1.42 9.12
C PRO A 34 -19.10 -2.88 8.87
N GLY A 35 -18.72 -3.17 7.63
CA GLY A 35 -18.02 -4.38 7.23
C GLY A 35 -16.57 -4.26 7.66
N ALA A 36 -16.12 -5.17 8.53
CA ALA A 36 -14.80 -5.20 9.11
C ALA A 36 -13.67 -4.94 8.09
N CYS A 37 -12.84 -3.94 8.37
CA CYS A 37 -11.60 -3.69 7.63
C CYS A 37 -10.66 -4.89 7.81
N LYS A 38 -10.39 -5.65 6.75
CA LYS A 38 -9.35 -6.70 6.77
C LYS A 38 -8.00 -6.11 6.38
N ARG A 39 -6.98 -6.38 7.20
CA ARG A 39 -5.58 -6.06 6.89
C ARG A 39 -5.03 -7.05 5.87
N CYS A 40 -4.25 -6.56 4.90
CA CYS A 40 -3.63 -7.37 3.84
C CYS A 40 -2.46 -8.26 4.31
N CYS A 41 -2.20 -8.35 5.62
CA CYS A 41 -0.99 -8.98 6.17
C CYS A 41 -1.26 -10.10 7.18
N ASP A 42 -2.44 -10.71 7.19
CA ASP A 42 -2.64 -11.94 7.95
C ASP A 42 -2.18 -13.14 7.12
N PRO A 43 -1.23 -13.97 7.61
CA PRO A 43 -0.96 -15.26 6.98
C PRO A 43 -2.21 -16.12 7.10
N LEU A 44 -2.75 -16.57 5.96
CA LEU A 44 -3.83 -17.54 5.93
C LEU A 44 -3.39 -18.79 6.69
N ASP A 45 -4.03 -19.04 7.83
CA ASP A 45 -3.86 -20.26 8.60
C ASP A 45 -4.08 -21.49 7.70
N SER A 46 -3.11 -22.37 7.76
CA SER A 46 -3.06 -23.63 7.05
C SER A 46 -3.89 -24.68 7.78
N SER A 47 -4.97 -25.12 7.14
CA SER A 47 -5.43 -26.51 7.31
C SER A 47 -6.25 -26.95 6.12
N THR A 48 -5.60 -27.54 5.13
CA THR A 48 -6.02 -28.79 4.46
C THR A 48 -4.95 -29.14 3.42
N ASP A 49 -4.19 -30.20 3.71
CA ASP A 49 -3.34 -30.89 2.74
C ASP A 49 -4.18 -31.43 1.59
N THR A 50 -4.09 -30.86 0.40
CA THR A 50 -4.39 -31.59 -0.86
C THR A 50 -3.64 -30.95 -2.05
N PRO A 51 -2.98 -31.73 -2.92
CA PRO A 51 -2.27 -31.17 -4.09
C PRO A 51 -3.25 -30.67 -5.17
N PRO A 52 -2.92 -29.62 -5.94
CA PRO A 52 -3.79 -29.13 -7.02
C PRO A 52 -3.70 -30.04 -8.26
N ALA A 53 -4.85 -30.46 -8.77
CA ALA A 53 -5.00 -31.16 -10.05
C ALA A 53 -5.05 -30.16 -11.24
N PRO A 54 -4.65 -30.57 -12.46
CA PRO A 54 -4.61 -29.71 -13.64
C PRO A 54 -6.01 -29.47 -14.26
N PRO A 55 -6.18 -28.42 -15.09
CA PRO A 55 -7.49 -28.01 -15.60
C PRO A 55 -8.03 -28.99 -16.66
N SER A 56 -9.29 -29.39 -16.49
CA SER A 56 -10.02 -30.28 -17.38
C SER A 56 -10.48 -29.57 -18.67
N HIS A 57 -10.05 -30.11 -19.80
CA HIS A 57 -10.54 -29.82 -21.14
C HIS A 57 -11.85 -30.59 -21.46
N TYR A 58 -12.74 -29.88 -22.17
CA TYR A 58 -13.71 -30.31 -23.17
C TYR A 58 -14.52 -31.61 -22.95
N HIS A 59 -15.83 -31.41 -22.77
CA HIS A 59 -16.90 -32.39 -22.84
C HIS A 59 -16.99 -33.02 -24.24
N PHE A 60 -16.88 -34.35 -24.35
CA PHE A 60 -17.20 -35.12 -25.56
C PHE A 60 -18.56 -35.84 -25.42
N PRO A 61 -19.37 -35.91 -26.50
CA PRO A 61 -20.79 -36.25 -26.41
C PRO A 61 -21.07 -37.68 -26.91
N TYR A 62 -20.65 -38.73 -26.21
CA TYR A 62 -21.19 -40.08 -26.43
C TYR A 62 -21.16 -40.90 -25.13
N PRO A 63 -22.23 -41.67 -24.81
CA PRO A 63 -22.29 -42.44 -23.56
C PRO A 63 -21.41 -43.69 -23.64
N VAL A 64 -20.53 -43.87 -22.65
CA VAL A 64 -19.74 -45.09 -22.48
C VAL A 64 -20.59 -46.12 -21.72
N PRO A 65 -20.71 -47.38 -22.19
CA PRO A 65 -21.51 -48.38 -21.50
C PRO A 65 -20.89 -48.78 -20.16
N GLU A 66 -21.69 -48.76 -19.09
CA GLU A 66 -21.26 -49.14 -17.75
C GLU A 66 -21.34 -50.68 -17.58
N VAL A 67 -20.20 -51.37 -17.66
CA VAL A 67 -20.11 -52.80 -17.41
C VAL A 67 -19.83 -53.03 -15.92
N ARG A 68 -20.84 -53.50 -15.18
CA ARG A 68 -20.70 -53.92 -13.78
C ARG A 68 -20.75 -55.44 -13.67
N PRO A 69 -19.60 -56.14 -13.57
CA PRO A 69 -19.64 -57.57 -13.25
C PRO A 69 -19.93 -57.76 -11.76
N TYR A 70 -21.03 -58.42 -11.43
CA TYR A 70 -21.30 -58.92 -10.08
C TYR A 70 -21.24 -60.45 -10.12
N ILE A 71 -20.42 -61.05 -9.26
CA ILE A 71 -20.35 -62.49 -9.10
C ILE A 71 -21.17 -62.85 -7.87
N ASN A 72 -22.28 -63.55 -8.09
CA ASN A 72 -23.18 -64.02 -7.05
C ASN A 72 -22.66 -65.36 -6.50
N ILE A 73 -21.96 -65.34 -5.36
CA ILE A 73 -21.28 -66.53 -4.79
C ILE A 73 -22.23 -67.46 -4.01
N THR A 74 -23.53 -67.46 -4.30
CA THR A 74 -24.52 -68.16 -3.47
C THR A 74 -25.00 -69.50 -4.03
N ILE A 75 -24.48 -69.98 -5.16
CA ILE A 75 -25.00 -71.22 -5.78
C ILE A 75 -23.89 -72.07 -6.40
N LEU A 76 -23.04 -72.72 -5.61
CA LEU A 76 -22.39 -74.01 -5.95
C LEU A 76 -21.70 -74.61 -4.71
N LYS A 77 -22.47 -75.11 -3.72
CA LYS A 77 -21.96 -76.12 -2.78
C LYS A 77 -22.73 -77.41 -3.01
N GLY A 78 -22.29 -78.17 -4.00
CA GLY A 78 -22.64 -79.59 -4.13
C GLY A 78 -21.83 -80.40 -3.13
N GLU A 79 -22.48 -81.32 -2.43
CA GLU A 79 -21.86 -82.21 -1.46
C GLU A 79 -20.89 -83.17 -2.15
N LYS A 80 -19.67 -83.26 -1.61
CA LYS A 80 -18.66 -84.21 -2.07
C LYS A 80 -18.79 -85.47 -1.24
N GLY A 81 -19.05 -86.59 -1.91
CA GLY A 81 -19.12 -87.92 -1.31
C GLY A 81 -17.83 -88.35 -0.62
N ASP A 82 -18.00 -89.22 0.37
CA ASP A 82 -16.99 -89.68 1.32
C ASP A 82 -15.82 -90.39 0.63
N ARG A 83 -14.60 -89.99 0.98
CA ARG A 83 -13.38 -90.74 0.65
C ARG A 83 -12.95 -91.50 1.90
N GLY A 84 -12.91 -92.83 1.79
CA GLY A 84 -12.57 -93.73 2.90
C GLY A 84 -11.23 -93.41 3.58
N GLU A 85 -11.14 -93.76 4.86
CA GLU A 85 -10.01 -93.39 5.73
C GLU A 85 -8.67 -93.97 5.25
N PRO A 86 -7.66 -93.11 5.00
CA PRO A 86 -6.27 -93.55 4.96
C PRO A 86 -5.78 -93.86 6.38
N GLY A 87 -5.15 -95.02 6.56
CA GLY A 87 -4.65 -95.46 7.86
C GLY A 87 -3.70 -94.46 8.53
N MET A 88 -3.69 -94.45 9.87
CA MET A 88 -2.98 -93.46 10.69
C MET A 88 -1.46 -93.42 10.41
N PRO A 89 -0.91 -92.27 9.99
CA PRO A 89 0.54 -92.06 9.98
C PRO A 89 1.10 -91.99 11.41
N GLY A 90 2.30 -92.55 11.62
CA GLY A 90 2.98 -92.55 12.91
C GLY A 90 3.21 -91.14 13.45
N LYS A 91 3.25 -91.01 14.78
CA LYS A 91 3.39 -89.72 15.48
C LYS A 91 4.72 -89.05 15.10
N TRP A 92 4.68 -87.93 14.39
CA TRP A 92 5.85 -87.04 14.28
C TRP A 92 6.12 -86.34 15.60
N GLY A 93 7.40 -86.22 15.96
CA GLY A 93 7.85 -85.47 17.13
C GLY A 93 7.45 -83.99 17.02
N LYS A 94 7.11 -83.37 18.14
CA LYS A 94 6.67 -81.97 18.18
C LYS A 94 7.84 -81.07 17.73
N GLU A 95 7.64 -80.31 16.65
CA GLU A 95 8.54 -79.23 16.26
C GLU A 95 8.59 -78.20 17.41
N GLY A 96 9.80 -77.80 17.80
CA GLY A 96 9.99 -76.84 18.89
C GLY A 96 9.31 -75.50 18.55
N PRO A 97 8.78 -74.78 19.56
CA PRO A 97 8.11 -73.50 19.30
C PRO A 97 9.08 -72.52 18.63
N ARG A 98 8.65 -71.91 17.52
CA ARG A 98 9.38 -70.84 16.84
C ARG A 98 9.62 -69.69 17.82
N GLY A 99 10.88 -69.30 18.01
CA GLY A 99 11.23 -68.20 18.91
C GLY A 99 10.50 -66.90 18.55
N GLU A 100 10.01 -66.19 19.57
CA GLU A 100 9.24 -64.96 19.38
C GLU A 100 10.09 -63.89 18.69
N ARG A 101 9.49 -63.14 17.77
CA ARG A 101 10.14 -62.00 17.11
C ARG A 101 10.40 -60.93 18.17
N GLY A 102 11.66 -60.47 18.28
CA GLY A 102 12.04 -59.40 19.20
C GLY A 102 11.20 -58.14 19.02
N ALA A 103 10.92 -57.45 20.12
CA ALA A 103 10.08 -56.25 20.12
C ALA A 103 10.66 -55.17 19.20
N GLN A 104 9.80 -54.54 18.40
CA GLN A 104 10.22 -53.45 17.53
C GLN A 104 10.66 -52.24 18.37
N GLY A 105 11.85 -51.70 18.07
CA GLY A 105 12.41 -50.56 18.79
C GLY A 105 11.49 -49.33 18.75
N GLN A 106 11.42 -48.60 19.86
CA GLN A 106 10.57 -47.42 19.96
C GLN A 106 11.04 -46.33 18.99
N LYS A 107 10.11 -45.75 18.24
CA LYS A 107 10.38 -44.61 17.36
C LYS A 107 10.83 -43.43 18.23
N GLY A 108 11.95 -42.81 17.88
CA GLY A 108 12.47 -41.62 18.58
C GLY A 108 11.43 -40.49 18.62
N SER A 109 11.38 -39.77 19.73
CA SER A 109 10.47 -38.63 19.90
C SER A 109 10.78 -37.54 18.87
N LYS A 110 9.74 -36.92 18.31
CA LYS A 110 9.89 -35.73 17.46
C LYS A 110 10.56 -34.63 18.30
N GLY A 111 11.58 -33.98 17.75
CA GLY A 111 12.25 -32.85 18.41
C GLY A 111 11.25 -31.73 18.73
N GLN A 112 11.50 -30.99 19.80
CA GLN A 112 10.68 -29.84 20.16
C GLN A 112 10.85 -28.72 19.12
N MET A 113 9.74 -28.02 18.84
CA MET A 113 9.76 -26.80 18.02
C MET A 113 10.60 -25.74 18.74
N GLY A 114 11.42 -25.01 17.99
CA GLY A 114 12.19 -23.88 18.52
C GLY A 114 11.27 -22.79 19.07
N THR A 115 11.82 -21.93 19.93
CA THR A 115 11.11 -20.75 20.43
C THR A 115 10.73 -19.83 19.29
N ALA A 116 9.54 -19.21 19.39
CA ALA A 116 9.15 -18.16 18.47
C ALA A 116 10.20 -17.02 18.50
N GLY A 117 10.54 -16.48 17.32
CA GLY A 117 11.44 -15.33 17.22
C GLY A 117 10.81 -14.06 17.81
N ASP A 118 11.66 -13.06 18.09
CA ASP A 118 11.20 -11.77 18.59
C ASP A 118 10.23 -11.09 17.61
N PRO A 119 9.24 -10.34 18.11
CA PRO A 119 8.32 -9.60 17.25
C PRO A 119 9.08 -8.57 16.42
N CYS A 120 8.75 -8.49 15.12
CA CYS A 120 9.32 -7.52 14.20
C CYS A 120 9.00 -6.09 14.69
N LYS A 121 10.02 -5.32 15.08
CA LYS A 121 9.89 -3.92 15.46
C LYS A 121 9.63 -3.09 14.21
N HIS A 122 8.38 -2.70 14.01
CA HIS A 122 8.03 -1.81 12.91
C HIS A 122 8.45 -0.38 13.29
N GLN A 123 9.39 0.18 12.54
CA GLN A 123 9.78 1.56 12.66
C GLN A 123 8.96 2.41 11.70
N TYR A 124 8.55 3.59 12.17
CA TYR A 124 7.74 4.53 11.39
C TYR A 124 8.36 5.91 11.47
N ALA A 125 8.36 6.63 10.36
CA ALA A 125 8.62 8.05 10.33
C ALA A 125 7.80 8.64 9.18
N ALA A 126 7.04 9.69 9.46
CA ALA A 126 6.26 10.36 8.44
C ALA A 126 5.92 11.79 8.87
N PHE A 127 5.91 12.70 7.92
CA PHE A 127 5.37 14.03 8.09
C PHE A 127 4.61 14.46 6.82
N SER A 128 3.68 15.38 7.03
CA SER A 128 3.00 16.12 5.97
C SER A 128 2.66 17.49 6.54
N VAL A 129 3.24 18.51 5.94
CA VAL A 129 3.14 19.90 6.40
C VAL A 129 2.71 20.80 5.24
N GLY A 130 2.04 21.90 5.57
CA GLY A 130 1.49 22.85 4.63
C GLY A 130 1.91 24.28 4.92
N ARG A 131 1.88 25.12 3.90
CA ARG A 131 2.09 26.56 4.02
C ARG A 131 0.91 27.33 3.40
N LYS A 132 0.25 28.14 4.21
CA LYS A 132 -0.84 29.04 3.78
C LYS A 132 -0.32 30.36 3.25
N LYS A 133 0.78 30.87 3.78
CA LYS A 133 1.27 32.19 3.36
C LYS A 133 2.05 32.13 2.05
N ALA A 134 1.72 33.01 1.12
CA ALA A 134 2.60 33.37 0.01
C ALA A 134 4.03 33.70 0.47
N LEU A 135 5.01 33.55 -0.44
CA LEU A 135 6.39 33.90 -0.15
C LEU A 135 7.14 34.35 -1.40
N HIS A 136 7.73 35.54 -1.33
CA HIS A 136 8.76 35.99 -2.26
C HIS A 136 10.15 35.59 -1.75
N SER A 137 11.07 35.36 -2.67
CA SER A 137 12.48 35.22 -2.37
C SER A 137 13.12 36.55 -1.96
N SER A 138 14.12 36.43 -1.10
CA SER A 138 14.99 37.50 -0.64
C SER A 138 16.28 37.55 -1.48
N GLU A 139 17.21 38.44 -1.11
CA GLU A 139 18.56 38.49 -1.69
C GLU A 139 19.40 37.24 -1.37
N GLY A 140 19.12 36.61 -0.23
CA GLY A 140 19.77 35.38 0.22
C GLY A 140 18.92 34.13 -0.04
N PHE A 141 19.56 32.97 0.10
CA PHE A 141 18.83 31.71 0.18
C PHE A 141 17.96 31.72 1.43
N GLN A 142 16.74 31.24 1.32
CA GLN A 142 15.80 31.20 2.44
C GLN A 142 15.20 29.81 2.58
N VAL A 143 15.13 29.34 3.81
CA VAL A 143 14.41 28.12 4.16
C VAL A 143 12.91 28.36 3.96
N LEU A 144 12.23 27.39 3.35
CA LEU A 144 10.78 27.41 3.23
C LEU A 144 10.15 26.88 4.52
N LEU A 145 9.60 27.79 5.32
CA LEU A 145 8.89 27.44 6.55
C LEU A 145 7.44 27.07 6.28
N PHE A 146 6.92 26.15 7.10
CA PHE A 146 5.54 25.67 7.04
C PHE A 146 4.76 26.13 8.27
N ASP A 147 3.46 26.38 8.12
CA ASP A 147 2.59 26.93 9.17
C ASP A 147 1.42 26.00 9.54
N THR A 148 1.28 24.89 8.82
CA THR A 148 0.20 23.92 8.98
C THR A 148 0.79 22.52 9.11
N VAL A 149 0.29 21.74 10.06
CA VAL A 149 0.70 20.34 10.27
C VAL A 149 -0.49 19.43 9.97
N PHE A 150 -0.32 18.49 9.04
CA PHE A 150 -1.29 17.42 8.80
C PHE A 150 -0.86 16.13 9.52
N VAL A 151 0.42 15.78 9.39
CA VAL A 151 1.05 14.62 10.05
C VAL A 151 2.45 15.04 10.50
N ASN A 152 2.86 14.64 11.70
CA ASN A 152 4.24 14.80 12.16
C ASN A 152 4.55 13.74 13.23
N LEU A 153 4.81 12.51 12.78
CA LEU A 153 5.08 11.38 13.68
C LEU A 153 6.36 11.63 14.48
N TYR A 154 6.27 11.45 15.79
CA TYR A 154 7.36 11.62 16.75
C TYR A 154 8.05 13.00 16.68
N SER A 155 7.38 14.00 16.08
CA SER A 155 7.93 15.33 15.88
C SER A 155 9.27 15.36 15.13
N HIS A 156 9.47 14.44 14.18
CA HIS A 156 10.68 14.42 13.35
C HIS A 156 10.78 15.63 12.40
N PHE A 157 9.67 16.30 12.09
CA PHE A 157 9.70 17.59 11.38
C PHE A 157 9.68 18.75 12.37
N ASP A 158 10.74 19.56 12.35
CA ASP A 158 10.85 20.80 13.10
C ASP A 158 10.17 21.94 12.33
N MET A 159 9.04 22.40 12.85
CA MET A 159 8.26 23.49 12.25
C MET A 159 8.95 24.86 12.36
N PHE A 160 9.82 25.06 13.34
CA PHE A 160 10.53 26.33 13.55
C PHE A 160 11.65 26.49 12.53
N ASN A 161 12.41 25.42 12.30
CA ASN A 161 13.51 25.42 11.33
C ASN A 161 13.08 25.00 9.92
N GLY A 162 11.90 24.40 9.74
CA GLY A 162 11.40 23.92 8.44
C GLY A 162 12.15 22.69 7.94
N LYS A 163 12.64 21.84 8.85
CA LYS A 163 13.52 20.71 8.55
C LYS A 163 12.96 19.40 9.08
N PHE A 164 13.05 18.35 8.29
CA PHE A 164 12.88 16.97 8.72
C PHE A 164 14.22 16.42 9.21
N TYR A 165 14.23 15.79 10.39
CA TYR A 165 15.37 15.11 10.96
C TYR A 165 15.17 13.59 10.89
N CYS A 166 16.10 12.90 10.24
CA CYS A 166 16.07 11.45 10.12
C CYS A 166 16.47 10.79 11.44
N ALA A 167 15.49 10.38 12.26
CA ALA A 167 15.76 9.61 13.49
C ALA A 167 15.93 8.10 13.23
N VAL A 168 15.51 7.62 12.06
CA VAL A 168 15.56 6.20 11.68
C VAL A 168 16.20 6.11 10.30
N GLY A 169 17.42 5.57 10.22
CA GLY A 169 18.08 5.33 8.93
C GLY A 169 17.25 4.41 8.03
N GLY A 170 17.19 4.71 6.73
CA GLY A 170 16.39 3.94 5.80
C GLY A 170 16.09 4.63 4.47
N LEU A 171 15.25 3.98 3.68
CA LEU A 171 14.73 4.49 2.41
C LEU A 171 13.46 5.31 2.64
N TYR A 172 13.48 6.57 2.22
CA TYR A 172 12.39 7.52 2.35
C TYR A 172 11.85 7.95 0.99
N TYR A 173 10.58 8.33 0.96
CA TYR A 173 9.95 9.04 -0.16
C TYR A 173 9.59 10.45 0.29
N PHE A 174 9.85 11.45 -0.56
CA PHE A 174 9.50 12.85 -0.35
C PHE A 174 8.72 13.39 -1.54
N SER A 175 7.74 14.25 -1.26
CA SER A 175 6.94 14.95 -2.27
C SER A 175 6.68 16.39 -1.84
N LEU A 176 7.03 17.32 -2.72
CA LEU A 176 6.77 18.75 -2.60
C LEU A 176 5.79 19.16 -3.69
N ASN A 177 4.70 19.81 -3.30
CA ASN A 177 3.75 20.46 -4.20
C ASN A 177 3.76 21.97 -3.93
N VAL A 178 3.81 22.76 -4.99
CA VAL A 178 3.88 24.21 -4.96
C VAL A 178 3.01 24.79 -6.05
N HIS A 179 2.16 25.74 -5.70
CA HIS A 179 1.44 26.56 -6.67
C HIS A 179 2.32 27.75 -7.06
N THR A 180 2.55 27.90 -8.37
CA THR A 180 3.40 28.95 -8.92
C THR A 180 2.71 30.32 -8.88
N TRP A 181 3.51 31.37 -8.93
CA TRP A 181 3.03 32.76 -8.91
C TRP A 181 3.01 33.37 -10.31
N ASN A 182 1.95 34.07 -10.69
CA ASN A 182 1.84 34.70 -12.02
C ASN A 182 3.00 35.68 -12.27
N PHE A 183 3.62 35.59 -13.44
CA PHE A 183 4.74 36.43 -13.89
C PHE A 183 6.00 36.35 -13.02
N LYS A 184 6.10 35.37 -12.14
CA LYS A 184 7.29 35.10 -11.32
C LYS A 184 7.78 33.70 -11.60
N GLU A 185 9.09 33.50 -11.50
CA GLU A 185 9.60 32.13 -11.53
C GLU A 185 9.29 31.45 -10.19
N THR A 186 9.19 30.13 -10.23
CA THR A 186 9.18 29.32 -9.02
C THR A 186 10.42 28.45 -9.07
N TYR A 187 11.35 28.71 -8.15
CA TYR A 187 12.62 28.03 -8.08
C TYR A 187 12.89 27.62 -6.63
N ALA A 188 12.66 26.34 -6.34
CA ALA A 188 12.94 25.72 -5.05
C ALA A 188 13.83 24.49 -5.21
N HIS A 189 14.53 24.13 -4.13
CA HIS A 189 15.29 22.90 -4.04
C HIS A 189 14.80 22.10 -2.84
N ILE A 190 14.65 20.79 -3.01
CA ILE A 190 14.67 19.87 -1.88
C ILE A 190 16.15 19.61 -1.58
N MET A 191 16.53 19.89 -0.34
CA MET A 191 17.89 19.80 0.18
C MET A 191 18.05 18.52 0.98
N ARG A 192 19.23 17.91 0.87
CA ARG A 192 19.73 16.91 1.82
C ARG A 192 20.95 17.50 2.50
N ASN A 193 20.86 17.74 3.81
CA ASN A 193 21.89 18.46 4.56
C ASN A 193 22.17 19.80 3.86
N GLU A 194 23.40 20.03 3.40
CA GLU A 194 23.80 21.25 2.69
C GLU A 194 23.81 21.11 1.15
N GLU A 195 23.46 19.93 0.63
CA GLU A 195 23.51 19.63 -0.81
C GLU A 195 22.13 19.67 -1.47
N GLU A 196 22.09 20.14 -2.72
CA GLU A 196 20.89 20.16 -3.54
C GLU A 196 20.53 18.74 -4.02
N ALA A 197 19.47 18.14 -3.47
CA ALA A 197 19.04 16.81 -3.91
C ALA A 197 18.31 16.89 -5.26
N VAL A 198 17.27 17.73 -5.35
CA VAL A 198 16.52 17.98 -6.60
C VAL A 198 15.96 19.39 -6.66
N ILE A 199 15.72 19.85 -7.88
CA ILE A 199 15.10 21.12 -8.22
C ILE A 199 13.59 20.96 -8.48
N LEU A 200 12.79 21.93 -8.02
CA LEU A 200 11.44 22.22 -8.50
C LEU A 200 11.51 23.59 -9.19
N TYR A 201 11.30 23.61 -10.51
CA TYR A 201 11.42 24.82 -11.32
C TYR A 201 10.23 25.02 -12.24
N ALA A 202 9.71 26.24 -12.28
CA ALA A 202 8.78 26.71 -13.27
C ALA A 202 9.20 28.09 -13.79
N GLN A 203 9.13 28.26 -15.10
CA GLN A 203 9.36 29.54 -15.76
C GLN A 203 8.22 30.53 -15.44
N PRO A 204 8.49 31.84 -15.45
CA PRO A 204 7.44 32.85 -15.34
C PRO A 204 6.39 32.66 -16.43
N SER A 205 5.12 32.72 -16.03
CA SER A 205 3.96 32.54 -16.91
C SER A 205 2.83 33.45 -16.47
N ASP A 206 1.99 33.90 -17.40
CA ASP A 206 0.76 34.66 -17.10
C ASP A 206 -0.32 33.82 -16.40
N ARG A 207 -0.16 32.49 -16.46
CA ARG A 207 -1.01 31.51 -15.79
C ARG A 207 -0.22 30.71 -14.76
N SER A 208 -0.66 30.77 -13.50
CA SER A 208 -0.17 29.93 -12.42
C SER A 208 -0.58 28.48 -12.62
N ILE A 209 0.29 27.57 -12.20
CA ILE A 209 0.11 26.12 -12.30
C ILE A 209 0.49 25.46 -10.97
N MET A 210 -0.03 24.26 -10.73
CA MET A 210 0.48 23.40 -9.67
C MET A 210 1.72 22.67 -10.19
N GLN A 211 2.80 22.67 -9.41
CA GLN A 211 4.02 21.94 -9.69
C GLN A 211 4.33 20.98 -8.56
N SER A 212 4.76 19.79 -8.94
CA SER A 212 5.06 18.70 -8.01
C SER A 212 6.44 18.16 -8.31
N GLN A 213 7.23 17.94 -7.27
CA GLN A 213 8.51 17.26 -7.35
C GLN A 213 8.59 16.21 -6.25
N SER A 214 9.03 15.00 -6.61
CA SER A 214 9.19 13.90 -5.67
C SER A 214 10.47 13.14 -5.90
N LEU A 215 11.02 12.55 -4.85
CA LEU A 215 12.18 11.68 -4.94
C LEU A 215 12.18 10.63 -3.84
N MET A 216 12.92 9.55 -4.06
CA MET A 216 13.28 8.59 -3.01
C MET A 216 14.76 8.72 -2.69
N LEU A 217 15.09 8.71 -1.40
CA LEU A 217 16.47 8.80 -0.91
C LEU A 217 16.71 7.81 0.22
N GLU A 218 17.91 7.27 0.27
CA GLU A 218 18.42 6.59 1.45
C GLU A 218 19.07 7.62 2.39
N LEU A 219 18.59 7.64 3.63
CA LEU A 219 19.03 8.56 4.67
C LEU A 219 19.69 7.81 5.81
N GLN A 220 20.71 8.44 6.38
CA GLN A 220 21.34 8.01 7.62
C GLN A 220 20.70 8.72 8.81
N GLU A 221 20.92 8.21 10.01
CA GLU A 221 20.48 8.90 11.22
C GLU A 221 21.13 10.29 11.31
N ASN A 222 20.34 11.29 11.69
CA ASN A 222 20.67 12.71 11.74
C ASN A 222 20.79 13.43 10.37
N ASP A 223 20.52 12.75 9.25
CA ASP A 223 20.35 13.48 7.97
C ASP A 223 19.16 14.45 8.06
N GLU A 224 19.32 15.62 7.45
CA GLU A 224 18.30 16.66 7.39
C GLU A 224 17.71 16.77 5.98
N ILE A 225 16.39 16.78 5.86
CA ILE A 225 15.69 17.10 4.60
C ILE A 225 14.88 18.38 4.77
N TRP A 226 15.04 19.32 3.87
CA TRP A 226 14.34 20.61 3.94
C TRP A 226 14.18 21.23 2.55
N VAL A 227 13.40 22.30 2.47
CA VAL A 227 13.17 23.00 1.20
C VAL A 227 13.73 24.41 1.30
N ARG A 228 14.45 24.85 0.26
CA ARG A 228 14.92 26.22 0.15
C ARG A 228 14.41 26.89 -1.11
N LEU A 229 14.09 28.17 -1.01
CA LEU A 229 13.86 29.01 -2.19
C LEU A 229 15.18 29.56 -2.69
N TYR A 230 15.36 29.51 -4.01
CA TYR A 230 16.52 30.10 -4.67
C TYR A 230 16.50 31.63 -4.52
N LYS A 231 17.68 32.19 -4.27
CA LYS A 231 17.85 33.63 -4.08
C LYS A 231 17.63 34.38 -5.40
N ARG A 232 16.69 35.32 -5.40
CA ARG A 232 16.41 36.25 -6.51
C ARG A 232 15.57 37.37 -5.95
N GLU A 233 16.08 38.58 -5.87
CA GLU A 233 15.42 39.76 -5.27
C GLU A 233 13.94 39.92 -5.70
N ARG A 234 13.00 39.30 -4.96
CA ARG A 234 11.56 39.22 -5.25
C ARG A 234 11.12 38.68 -6.63
N GLU A 235 12.05 38.16 -7.45
CA GLU A 235 11.73 37.58 -8.77
C GLU A 235 11.33 36.10 -8.71
N ASN A 236 11.72 35.39 -7.65
CA ASN A 236 11.25 34.03 -7.36
C ASN A 236 10.12 34.08 -6.31
N ALA A 237 9.06 33.32 -6.52
CA ALA A 237 7.92 33.29 -5.61
C ALA A 237 7.14 31.97 -5.66
N ILE A 238 6.42 31.73 -4.57
CA ILE A 238 5.44 30.66 -4.42
C ILE A 238 4.12 31.27 -3.96
N TYR A 239 3.02 30.82 -4.56
CA TYR A 239 1.67 31.30 -4.25
C TYR A 239 0.98 30.41 -3.24
N SER A 240 0.26 31.05 -2.32
CA SER A 240 -0.72 30.44 -1.42
C SER A 240 -1.57 31.58 -0.82
N ASP A 241 -2.71 31.26 -0.23
CA ASP A 241 -3.58 32.23 0.44
C ASP A 241 -3.98 31.76 1.86
N ASP A 242 -4.71 32.60 2.58
CA ASP A 242 -5.14 32.32 3.95
C ASP A 242 -6.34 31.37 4.03
N VAL A 243 -6.95 31.01 2.90
CA VAL A 243 -8.15 30.17 2.80
C VAL A 243 -7.74 28.72 2.57
N ASP A 244 -7.01 28.45 1.49
CA ASP A 244 -6.66 27.13 0.99
C ASP A 244 -5.16 26.83 1.14
N VAL A 245 -4.80 25.54 1.22
CA VAL A 245 -3.39 25.11 1.33
C VAL A 245 -2.91 24.58 -0.01
N TYR A 246 -2.17 25.42 -0.75
CA TYR A 246 -1.64 25.05 -2.06
C TYR A 246 -0.22 24.49 -2.02
N ILE A 247 0.50 24.72 -0.93
CA ILE A 247 1.88 24.31 -0.76
C ILE A 247 1.92 23.21 0.29
N THR A 248 2.39 22.03 -0.10
CA THR A 248 2.51 20.87 0.80
C THR A 248 3.87 20.23 0.65
N PHE A 249 4.47 19.84 1.76
CA PHE A 249 5.67 19.03 1.77
C PHE A 249 5.45 17.80 2.65
N SER A 250 5.63 16.62 2.08
CA SER A 250 5.37 15.35 2.75
C SER A 250 6.54 14.41 2.57
N GLY A 251 6.77 13.57 3.57
CA GLY A 251 7.76 12.50 3.48
C GLY A 251 7.45 11.37 4.44
N TYR A 252 7.87 10.15 4.09
CA TYR A 252 7.68 8.99 4.94
C TYR A 252 8.75 7.92 4.70
N LEU A 253 9.03 7.15 5.75
CA LEU A 253 9.89 5.98 5.74
C LEU A 253 9.19 4.86 4.95
N VAL A 254 9.82 4.43 3.87
CA VAL A 254 9.38 3.29 3.06
C VAL A 254 9.91 2.00 3.66
N LYS A 255 11.19 1.99 4.05
CA LYS A 255 11.85 0.81 4.62
C LYS A 255 13.00 1.23 5.54
N PRO A 256 13.05 0.76 6.80
CA PRO A 256 14.21 1.00 7.66
C PRO A 256 15.44 0.24 7.15
N SER A 257 16.62 0.82 7.36
CA SER A 257 17.88 0.09 7.21
C SER A 257 17.91 -1.01 8.26
N ILE A 258 18.08 -2.25 7.82
CA ILE A 258 18.22 -3.39 8.74
C ILE A 258 19.64 -3.32 9.28
N GLU A 259 19.79 -3.01 10.56
CA GLU A 259 21.00 -3.31 11.33
C GLU A 259 21.01 -4.78 11.76
#